data_AF-A0A8F5Z8G8-F1
#
_entry.id   AF-A0A8F5Z8G8-F1
#
_cell.length_a   1.000
_cell.length_b   1.000
_cell.length_c   1.000
_cell.angle_alpha   90.00
_cell.angle_beta   90.00
_cell.angle_gamma   90.00
#
_symmetry.space_group_name_H-M   'P 1'
#
loop_
_entity.id
_entity.type
_entity.pdbx_description
1 polymer ?
#
loop_
_entity_poly.entity_id
_entity_poly.type
_entity_poly.pdbx_seq_one_letter_code
_entity_poly.pdbx_strand_id
1 'polypeptide(L)'
;MSPPNASAEAGGDGTTNEDHENNLAKFKNADVIGHPGTLVFSEFASSSGYICEGAGTAFMPYLLSTLDTLAWRYNVPEMAYPEALIPGRREVGARTTMNLWGNVYPRGGFLHQTDDFKAGAVVAQRAGDVVTRRGQIHVYQPLLANSRDGYWPAGALMEGDASTGKWQELTPVLSSSCTVFPRSGFLTQAQQGDYAWALWRPYACCERRGQVFLGSVDFL
;
A
#
# COMPACT_ATOMS: atom_id res chain seq x y z
N MET A 1 8.66 -12.94 4.56
CA MET A 1 8.58 -12.18 3.30
C MET A 1 9.68 -12.63 2.36
N SER A 2 9.69 -12.16 1.11
CA SER A 2 10.56 -12.60 0.03
C SER A 2 12.04 -12.65 0.47
N PRO A 3 12.76 -13.76 0.21
CA PRO A 3 14.12 -13.92 0.69
C PRO A 3 15.09 -13.00 -0.07
N PRO A 4 16.22 -12.63 0.56
CA PRO A 4 17.28 -11.91 -0.14
C PRO A 4 17.82 -12.73 -1.32
N ASN A 5 18.32 -12.04 -2.34
CA ASN A 5 18.93 -12.63 -3.51
C ASN A 5 20.20 -11.86 -3.92
N ALA A 6 20.93 -12.35 -4.92
CA ALA A 6 22.21 -11.77 -5.35
C ALA A 6 22.14 -10.28 -5.78
N SER A 7 20.95 -9.75 -6.06
CA SER A 7 20.73 -8.36 -6.45
C SER A 7 20.05 -7.52 -5.37
N ALA A 8 19.42 -8.13 -4.36
CA ALA A 8 18.65 -7.43 -3.32
C ALA A 8 18.77 -8.12 -1.96
N GLU A 9 19.31 -7.39 -1.00
CA GLU A 9 19.50 -7.84 0.39
C GLU A 9 18.24 -7.64 1.25
N ALA A 10 18.31 -8.10 2.50
CA ALA A 10 17.26 -7.90 3.49
C ALA A 10 17.07 -6.43 3.91
N GLY A 11 15.98 -6.18 4.64
CA GLY A 11 15.71 -4.90 5.31
C GLY A 11 16.74 -4.59 6.39
N GLY A 12 16.81 -3.32 6.80
CA GLY A 12 17.67 -2.92 7.92
C GLY A 12 17.64 -1.42 8.18
N ASP A 13 18.07 -1.06 9.37
CA ASP A 13 18.35 0.33 9.73
C ASP A 13 19.82 0.66 9.42
N GLY A 14 20.17 1.95 9.37
CA GLY A 14 21.55 2.41 9.22
C GLY A 14 22.45 2.00 10.40
N THR A 15 23.59 2.65 10.55
CA THR A 15 24.44 2.50 11.73
C THR A 15 24.65 3.86 12.38
N THR A 16 24.53 3.92 13.70
CA THR A 16 24.92 5.09 14.50
C THR A 16 26.25 4.81 15.18
N ASN A 17 27.02 5.86 15.47
CA ASN A 17 28.30 5.72 16.17
C ASN A 17 28.14 5.72 17.69
N GLU A 18 26.96 6.08 18.18
CA GLU A 18 26.66 6.27 19.60
C GLU A 18 25.34 5.57 19.96
N ASP A 19 25.30 4.88 21.11
CA ASP A 19 24.16 4.06 21.55
C ASP A 19 22.88 4.87 21.82
N HIS A 20 23.02 6.15 22.15
CA HIS A 20 21.91 7.08 22.40
C HIS A 20 21.44 7.85 21.16
N GLU A 21 22.02 7.58 19.99
CA GLU A 21 21.61 8.23 18.74
C GLU A 21 20.49 7.42 18.08
N ASN A 22 19.40 8.11 17.71
CA ASN A 22 18.34 7.45 16.95
C ASN A 22 18.80 7.22 15.52
N ASN A 23 18.63 5.99 15.05
CA ASN A 23 18.87 5.67 13.67
C ASN A 23 17.74 6.18 12.78
N LEU A 24 18.08 7.18 11.96
CA LEU A 24 17.10 7.84 11.12
C LEU A 24 16.95 7.16 9.76
N ALA A 25 17.99 6.50 9.26
CA ALA A 25 17.96 5.88 7.93
C ALA A 25 17.39 4.47 8.03
N LYS A 26 16.16 4.29 7.53
CA LYS A 26 15.46 3.01 7.54
C LYS A 26 15.32 2.48 6.13
N PHE A 27 15.58 1.19 5.94
CA PHE A 27 15.30 0.48 4.70
C PHE A 27 14.37 -0.70 4.97
N LYS A 28 13.18 -0.69 4.35
CA LYS A 28 12.24 -1.80 4.46
C LYS A 28 11.94 -2.41 3.09
N ASN A 29 12.00 -3.73 3.06
CA ASN A 29 11.42 -4.52 1.97
C ASN A 29 9.89 -4.57 2.16
N ALA A 30 9.16 -4.61 1.05
CA ALA A 30 7.72 -4.77 1.04
C ALA A 30 7.29 -5.81 0.02
N ASP A 31 6.33 -6.63 0.42
CA ASP A 31 5.64 -7.55 -0.47
C ASP A 31 4.14 -7.25 -0.44
N VAL A 32 3.51 -7.24 -1.61
CA VAL A 32 2.05 -7.11 -1.74
C VAL A 32 1.52 -8.44 -2.24
N ILE A 33 0.71 -9.10 -1.42
CA ILE A 33 0.15 -10.41 -1.70
C ILE A 33 -1.37 -10.31 -1.61
N GLY A 34 -2.08 -10.95 -2.55
CA GLY A 34 -3.53 -10.96 -2.56
C GLY A 34 -4.11 -11.58 -1.29
N HIS A 35 -5.06 -10.87 -0.68
CA HIS A 35 -5.62 -11.25 0.60
C HIS A 35 -6.42 -12.56 0.50
N PRO A 36 -6.24 -13.54 1.42
CA PRO A 36 -6.92 -14.83 1.36
C PRO A 36 -8.44 -14.71 1.50
N GLY A 37 -8.91 -13.71 2.24
CA GLY A 37 -10.33 -13.39 2.37
C GLY A 37 -11.02 -13.12 1.03
N THR A 38 -10.27 -12.83 -0.04
CA THR A 38 -10.86 -12.64 -1.38
C THR A 38 -11.61 -13.87 -1.87
N LEU A 39 -11.19 -15.09 -1.49
CA LEU A 39 -11.92 -16.32 -1.83
C LEU A 39 -13.32 -16.31 -1.23
N VAL A 40 -13.42 -16.00 0.06
CA VAL A 40 -14.69 -15.93 0.80
C VAL A 40 -15.58 -14.82 0.25
N PHE A 41 -15.01 -13.64 -0.03
CA PHE A 41 -15.77 -12.53 -0.62
C PHE A 41 -16.24 -12.83 -2.04
N SER A 42 -15.43 -13.50 -2.87
CA SER A 42 -15.80 -13.87 -4.24
C SER A 42 -16.92 -14.91 -4.29
N GLU A 43 -16.88 -15.89 -3.39
CA GLU A 43 -17.92 -16.91 -3.27
C GLU A 43 -19.25 -16.25 -2.84
N PHE A 44 -19.21 -15.37 -1.84
CA PHE A 44 -20.39 -14.64 -1.39
C PHE A 44 -20.90 -13.59 -2.41
N ALA A 45 -20.01 -12.98 -3.19
CA ALA A 45 -20.37 -12.10 -4.31
C ALA A 45 -21.21 -12.83 -5.35
N SER A 46 -20.80 -14.07 -5.69
CA SER A 46 -21.52 -14.90 -6.66
C SER A 46 -22.91 -15.35 -6.17
N SER A 47 -23.11 -15.46 -4.84
CA SER A 47 -24.37 -15.95 -4.27
C SER A 47 -25.36 -14.86 -3.87
N SER A 48 -24.87 -13.67 -3.48
CA SER A 48 -25.71 -12.61 -2.91
C SER A 48 -26.04 -11.49 -3.89
N GLY A 49 -25.23 -11.25 -4.92
CA GLY A 49 -25.39 -10.12 -5.85
C GLY A 49 -25.13 -8.74 -5.23
N TYR A 50 -24.79 -8.68 -3.93
CA TYR A 50 -24.54 -7.44 -3.17
C TYR A 50 -23.05 -7.18 -2.89
N ILE A 51 -22.16 -8.09 -3.27
CA ILE A 51 -20.71 -7.92 -3.12
C ILE A 51 -20.06 -7.85 -4.50
N CYS A 52 -19.16 -6.89 -4.66
CA CYS A 52 -18.42 -6.70 -5.89
C CYS A 52 -17.21 -7.62 -5.96
N GLU A 53 -16.95 -8.14 -7.15
CA GLU A 53 -15.73 -8.86 -7.45
C GLU A 53 -14.51 -7.94 -7.25
N GLY A 54 -13.59 -8.31 -6.37
CA GLY A 54 -12.34 -7.60 -6.19
C GLY A 54 -11.34 -7.89 -7.31
N ALA A 55 -10.33 -7.03 -7.51
CA ALA A 55 -9.27 -7.26 -8.50
C ALA A 55 -8.19 -8.26 -8.03
N GLY A 56 -8.22 -8.65 -6.76
CA GLY A 56 -7.19 -9.49 -6.12
C GLY A 56 -7.43 -10.99 -6.33
N THR A 57 -6.38 -11.75 -6.55
CA THR A 57 -6.39 -13.21 -6.44
C THR A 57 -5.69 -13.63 -5.16
N ALA A 58 -6.32 -14.47 -4.35
CA ALA A 58 -5.78 -14.90 -3.07
C ALA A 58 -4.38 -15.52 -3.22
N PHE A 59 -3.47 -15.12 -2.32
CA PHE A 59 -2.07 -15.56 -2.25
C PHE A 59 -1.21 -15.21 -3.48
N MET A 60 -1.73 -14.45 -4.44
CA MET A 60 -0.98 -14.04 -5.62
C MET A 60 -0.04 -12.87 -5.27
N PRO A 61 1.28 -12.95 -5.53
CA PRO A 61 2.21 -11.85 -5.30
C PRO A 61 2.10 -10.77 -6.39
N TYR A 62 1.64 -9.58 -6.01
CA TYR A 62 1.55 -8.40 -6.89
C TYR A 62 2.84 -7.58 -6.92
N LEU A 63 3.58 -7.54 -5.83
CA LEU A 63 4.89 -6.89 -5.75
C LEU A 63 5.75 -7.69 -4.77
N LEU A 64 6.99 -7.98 -5.16
CA LEU A 64 8.03 -8.50 -4.27
C LEU A 64 9.24 -7.58 -4.42
N SER A 65 9.47 -6.72 -3.43
CA SER A 65 10.53 -5.70 -3.47
C SER A 65 11.91 -6.24 -3.79
N THR A 66 12.22 -7.47 -3.38
CA THR A 66 13.50 -8.13 -3.66
C THR A 66 13.70 -8.48 -5.14
N LEU A 67 12.64 -8.55 -5.95
CA LEU A 67 12.72 -8.74 -7.40
C LEU A 67 12.75 -7.41 -8.16
N ASP A 68 12.45 -6.30 -7.48
CA ASP A 68 12.37 -4.96 -8.04
C ASP A 68 13.61 -4.12 -7.70
N THR A 69 14.78 -4.67 -7.95
CA THR A 69 16.05 -4.13 -7.44
C THR A 69 16.30 -2.68 -7.83
N LEU A 70 16.13 -2.30 -9.10
CA LEU A 70 16.48 -0.95 -9.54
C LEU A 70 15.57 0.12 -8.93
N ALA A 71 14.26 -0.06 -9.03
CA ALA A 71 13.29 0.92 -8.55
C ALA A 71 13.14 0.88 -7.03
N TRP A 72 13.08 -0.30 -6.42
CA TRP A 72 12.88 -0.42 -4.98
C TRP A 72 14.14 -0.19 -4.15
N ARG A 73 15.25 -0.83 -4.53
CA ARG A 73 16.51 -0.74 -3.75
C ARG A 73 17.25 0.54 -4.04
N TYR A 74 17.35 0.96 -5.30
CA TYR A 74 18.16 2.12 -5.69
C TYR A 74 17.36 3.39 -5.95
N ASN A 75 16.02 3.35 -5.87
CA ASN A 75 15.14 4.48 -6.22
C ASN A 75 15.34 4.97 -7.67
N VAL A 76 15.83 4.12 -8.58
CA VAL A 76 16.06 4.47 -9.99
C VAL A 76 14.93 3.88 -10.85
N PRO A 77 14.19 4.67 -11.65
CA PRO A 77 14.33 6.12 -11.87
C PRO A 77 13.46 6.98 -10.94
N GLU A 78 12.84 6.40 -9.92
CA GLU A 78 11.86 7.05 -9.05
C GLU A 78 12.31 8.39 -8.45
N MET A 79 13.60 8.55 -8.16
CA MET A 79 14.18 9.78 -7.60
C MET A 79 14.07 11.00 -8.54
N ALA A 80 13.85 10.76 -9.84
CA ALA A 80 13.74 11.81 -10.85
C ALA A 80 12.30 12.34 -11.01
N TYR A 81 11.30 11.72 -10.37
CA TYR A 81 9.93 12.23 -10.41
C TYR A 81 9.83 13.58 -9.68
N PRO A 82 9.02 14.54 -10.19
CA PRO A 82 8.80 15.82 -9.52
C PRO A 82 8.34 15.68 -8.07
N GLU A 83 7.55 14.65 -7.77
CA GLU A 83 7.06 14.30 -6.44
C GLU A 83 8.20 13.94 -5.46
N ALA A 84 9.33 13.42 -5.95
CA ALA A 84 10.50 13.13 -5.14
C ALA A 84 11.34 14.38 -4.83
N LEU A 85 11.25 15.40 -5.69
CA LEU A 85 12.11 16.59 -5.65
C LEU A 85 11.43 17.80 -5.02
N ILE A 86 10.09 17.84 -4.98
CA ILE A 86 9.31 18.97 -4.47
C ILE A 86 8.70 18.60 -3.11
N PRO A 87 9.19 19.18 -1.99
CA PRO A 87 8.61 18.96 -0.67
C PRO A 87 7.11 19.29 -0.62
N GLY A 88 6.35 18.54 0.18
CA GLY A 88 4.91 18.73 0.32
C GLY A 88 4.06 18.11 -0.80
N ARG A 89 4.68 17.47 -1.81
CA ARG A 89 3.95 16.64 -2.78
C ARG A 89 3.99 15.18 -2.37
N ARG A 90 2.84 14.51 -2.47
CA ARG A 90 2.69 13.06 -2.22
C ARG A 90 3.38 12.63 -0.92
N GLU A 91 2.87 13.14 0.20
CA GLU A 91 3.38 12.85 1.55
C GLU A 91 2.31 12.14 2.37
N VAL A 92 2.72 11.14 3.16
CA VAL A 92 1.87 10.57 4.20
C VAL A 92 1.88 11.54 5.37
N GLY A 93 0.82 12.35 5.44
CA GLY A 93 0.69 13.43 6.41
C GLY A 93 1.22 14.75 5.86
N ALA A 94 1.42 15.73 6.74
CA ALA A 94 1.87 17.05 6.32
C ALA A 94 2.71 17.75 7.38
N ARG A 95 3.66 18.57 6.91
CA ARG A 95 4.47 19.44 7.78
C ARG A 95 3.64 20.54 8.43
N THR A 96 2.66 21.08 7.71
CA THR A 96 1.76 22.14 8.18
C THR A 96 0.88 21.70 9.35
N THR A 97 0.58 20.42 9.45
CA THR A 97 -0.16 19.81 10.56
C THR A 97 0.75 19.16 11.61
N MET A 98 2.07 19.33 11.48
CA MET A 98 3.09 18.72 12.35
C MET A 98 2.96 17.19 12.47
N ASN A 99 2.41 16.52 11.45
CA ASN A 99 2.16 15.08 11.46
C ASN A 99 2.64 14.41 10.16
N LEU A 100 3.85 14.78 9.70
CA LEU A 100 4.49 14.16 8.55
C LEU A 100 5.11 12.82 8.95
N TRP A 101 4.69 11.73 8.31
CA TRP A 101 5.28 10.41 8.50
C TRP A 101 6.37 10.13 7.47
N GLY A 102 6.21 10.61 6.24
CA GLY A 102 7.21 10.46 5.19
C GLY A 102 6.66 10.76 3.79
N ASN A 103 7.57 10.84 2.83
CA ASN A 103 7.29 11.03 1.41
C ASN A 103 6.92 9.71 0.72
N VAL A 104 5.98 9.73 -0.23
CA VAL A 104 5.66 8.56 -1.07
C VAL A 104 6.72 8.36 -2.16
N TYR A 105 7.24 9.44 -2.77
CA TYR A 105 8.25 9.35 -3.83
C TYR A 105 9.64 9.71 -3.28
N PRO A 106 10.71 8.98 -3.64
CA PRO A 106 10.70 7.81 -4.52
C PRO A 106 10.05 6.59 -3.87
N ARG A 107 9.33 5.77 -4.65
CA ARG A 107 8.61 4.59 -4.15
C ARG A 107 9.53 3.38 -3.96
N GLY A 108 10.60 3.55 -3.19
CA GLY A 108 11.48 2.47 -2.77
C GLY A 108 11.46 2.21 -1.28
N GLY A 109 12.39 1.39 -0.81
CA GLY A 109 12.45 0.96 0.60
C GLY A 109 13.06 1.97 1.57
N PHE A 110 13.79 2.98 1.08
CA PHE A 110 14.51 3.94 1.91
C PHE A 110 13.62 5.08 2.43
N LEU A 111 13.64 5.32 3.74
CA LEU A 111 12.98 6.46 4.36
C LEU A 111 13.81 6.99 5.54
N HIS A 112 13.83 8.31 5.71
CA HIS A 112 14.40 8.94 6.88
C HIS A 112 13.33 9.18 7.94
N GLN A 113 13.29 8.36 8.99
CA GLN A 113 12.26 8.40 10.03
C GLN A 113 12.77 7.74 11.31
N THR A 114 12.58 8.39 12.46
CA THR A 114 12.94 7.84 13.78
C THR A 114 12.01 6.70 14.19
N ASP A 115 10.71 6.85 13.91
CA ASP A 115 9.67 5.91 14.31
C ASP A 115 9.55 4.75 13.31
N ASP A 116 9.83 3.53 13.75
CA ASP A 116 9.89 2.37 12.87
C ASP A 116 8.51 1.97 12.32
N PHE A 117 7.46 2.14 13.11
CA PHE A 117 6.08 1.95 12.66
C PHE A 117 5.73 2.93 11.54
N LYS A 118 6.05 4.22 11.69
CA LYS A 118 5.79 5.22 10.64
C LYS A 118 6.54 4.88 9.36
N ALA A 119 7.78 4.41 9.48
CA ALA A 119 8.55 3.97 8.32
C ALA A 119 7.91 2.77 7.63
N GLY A 120 7.47 1.76 8.39
CA GLY A 120 6.72 0.62 7.87
C GLY A 120 5.45 1.04 7.14
N ALA A 121 4.66 1.93 7.74
CA ALA A 121 3.39 2.40 7.17
C ALA A 121 3.59 3.19 5.87
N VAL A 122 4.60 4.07 5.80
CA VAL A 122 4.94 4.80 4.56
C VAL A 122 5.39 3.84 3.48
N VAL A 123 6.22 2.85 3.81
CA VAL A 123 6.70 1.85 2.84
C VAL A 123 5.55 0.95 2.35
N ALA A 124 4.62 0.58 3.23
CA ALA A 124 3.39 -0.11 2.83
C ALA A 124 2.53 0.75 1.89
N GLN A 125 2.39 2.06 2.17
CA GLN A 125 1.71 3.00 1.30
C GLN A 125 2.38 3.09 -0.08
N ARG A 126 3.71 3.11 -0.15
CA ARG A 126 4.47 3.10 -1.42
C ARG A 126 4.19 1.85 -2.23
N ALA A 127 4.27 0.67 -1.60
CA ALA A 127 3.97 -0.60 -2.25
C ALA A 127 2.54 -0.64 -2.79
N GLY A 128 1.57 -0.15 -1.99
CA GLY A 128 0.18 -0.01 -2.40
C GLY A 128 -0.03 0.96 -3.56
N ASP A 129 0.67 2.10 -3.58
CA ASP A 129 0.61 3.07 -4.69
C ASP A 129 1.15 2.47 -6.01
N VAL A 130 2.23 1.68 -5.95
CA VAL A 130 2.81 0.99 -7.12
C VAL A 130 1.81 -0.01 -7.69
N VAL A 131 1.31 -0.94 -6.88
CA VAL A 131 0.45 -2.03 -7.39
C VAL A 131 -0.91 -1.53 -7.88
N THR A 132 -1.36 -0.37 -7.42
CA THR A 132 -2.69 0.16 -7.76
C THR A 132 -2.65 1.21 -8.87
N ARG A 133 -1.58 1.20 -9.66
CA ARG A 133 -1.41 1.99 -10.88
C ARG A 133 -0.93 1.11 -12.02
N ARG A 134 -1.22 1.49 -13.27
CA ARG A 134 -0.67 0.84 -14.46
C ARG A 134 0.60 1.56 -14.93
N GLY A 135 1.49 0.85 -15.61
CA GLY A 135 2.66 1.43 -16.28
C GLY A 135 3.71 2.05 -15.35
N GLN A 136 3.81 1.59 -14.10
CA GLN A 136 4.85 2.05 -13.20
C GLN A 136 6.20 1.40 -13.57
N ILE A 137 7.31 2.10 -13.34
CA ILE A 137 8.65 1.60 -13.65
C ILE A 137 9.14 0.73 -12.48
N HIS A 138 8.47 -0.40 -12.29
CA HIS A 138 8.72 -1.38 -11.23
C HIS A 138 8.54 -2.81 -11.80
N VAL A 139 9.11 -3.82 -11.14
CA VAL A 139 8.80 -5.24 -11.40
C VAL A 139 7.61 -5.66 -10.55
N TYR A 140 6.41 -5.57 -11.12
CA TYR A 140 5.16 -5.80 -10.40
C TYR A 140 4.02 -6.28 -11.33
N GLN A 141 2.93 -6.73 -10.72
CA GLN A 141 1.66 -6.99 -11.37
C GLN A 141 0.63 -5.94 -10.91
N PRO A 142 -0.09 -5.26 -11.83
CA PRO A 142 -1.13 -4.32 -11.44
C PRO A 142 -2.32 -5.01 -10.76
N LEU A 143 -2.61 -4.61 -9.52
CA LEU A 143 -3.82 -4.94 -8.78
C LEU A 143 -4.96 -4.00 -9.19
N LEU A 144 -5.33 -4.01 -10.47
CA LEU A 144 -6.39 -3.17 -11.03
C LEU A 144 -7.26 -3.97 -11.98
N ALA A 145 -8.57 -3.96 -11.71
CA ALA A 145 -9.57 -4.45 -12.65
C ALA A 145 -9.93 -3.35 -13.66
N ASN A 146 -10.48 -3.76 -14.81
CA ASN A 146 -11.00 -2.83 -15.81
C ASN A 146 -12.45 -2.50 -15.48
N SER A 147 -12.80 -1.21 -15.58
CA SER A 147 -14.19 -0.80 -15.50
C SER A 147 -14.97 -1.37 -16.68
N ARG A 148 -16.21 -1.76 -16.39
CA ARG A 148 -17.19 -2.24 -17.36
C ARG A 148 -18.56 -1.77 -16.89
N ASP A 149 -19.52 -1.77 -17.79
CA ASP A 149 -20.90 -1.42 -17.46
C ASP A 149 -21.40 -2.18 -16.21
N GLY A 150 -21.82 -1.41 -15.19
CA GLY A 150 -22.26 -1.94 -13.89
C GLY A 150 -21.13 -2.36 -12.93
N TYR A 151 -19.87 -2.03 -13.23
CA TYR A 151 -18.72 -2.32 -12.38
C TYR A 151 -17.67 -1.20 -12.42
N TRP A 152 -17.47 -0.57 -11.27
CA TRP A 152 -16.54 0.53 -11.04
C TRP A 152 -15.47 0.08 -10.05
N PRO A 153 -14.29 -0.33 -10.55
CA PRO A 153 -13.21 -0.80 -9.71
C PRO A 153 -12.57 0.34 -8.92
N ALA A 154 -11.88 -0.02 -7.84
CA ALA A 154 -11.09 0.93 -7.07
C ALA A 154 -10.04 1.63 -7.96
N GLY A 155 -9.93 2.95 -7.83
CA GLY A 155 -8.95 3.76 -8.54
C GLY A 155 -7.52 3.59 -7.99
N ALA A 156 -6.66 4.59 -8.23
CA ALA A 156 -5.33 4.59 -7.61
C ALA A 156 -5.42 4.83 -6.10
N LEU A 157 -4.55 4.20 -5.31
CA LEU A 157 -4.46 4.48 -3.88
C LEU A 157 -3.91 5.89 -3.65
N MET A 158 -4.57 6.64 -2.78
CA MET A 158 -4.11 7.95 -2.32
C MET A 158 -3.95 7.93 -0.79
N GLU A 159 -2.79 8.39 -0.36
CA GLU A 159 -2.42 8.72 1.01
C GLU A 159 -3.43 9.66 1.67
N GLY A 160 -3.82 9.37 2.92
CA GLY A 160 -4.80 10.19 3.65
C GLY A 160 -6.24 10.14 3.12
N ASP A 161 -6.52 9.52 1.97
CA ASP A 161 -7.85 9.50 1.36
C ASP A 161 -8.55 8.14 1.54
N ALA A 162 -9.49 8.13 2.49
CA ALA A 162 -10.28 6.97 2.85
C ALA A 162 -11.23 6.49 1.73
N SER A 163 -11.52 7.33 0.74
CA SER A 163 -12.32 6.96 -0.43
C SER A 163 -11.54 6.13 -1.45
N THR A 164 -10.21 6.11 -1.36
CA THR A 164 -9.37 5.30 -2.25
C THR A 164 -8.96 3.98 -1.62
N GLY A 165 -8.75 3.93 -0.31
CA GLY A 165 -8.45 2.70 0.42
C GLY A 165 -8.19 2.95 1.90
N LYS A 166 -8.23 1.87 2.69
CA LYS A 166 -7.95 1.89 4.13
C LYS A 166 -7.05 0.73 4.52
N TRP A 167 -6.24 0.94 5.54
CA TRP A 167 -5.30 -0.04 6.09
C TRP A 167 -5.83 -0.58 7.42
N GLN A 168 -5.84 -1.90 7.55
CA GLN A 168 -6.07 -2.61 8.81
C GLN A 168 -4.75 -3.22 9.28
N GLU A 169 -4.35 -2.92 10.51
CA GLU A 169 -3.13 -3.47 11.10
C GLU A 169 -3.33 -4.94 11.46
N LEU A 170 -2.38 -5.78 11.06
CA LEU A 170 -2.35 -7.21 11.39
C LEU A 170 -1.24 -7.53 12.39
N THR A 171 -0.05 -6.94 12.19
CA THR A 171 1.15 -7.12 13.02
C THR A 171 1.76 -5.74 13.30
N PRO A 172 2.22 -5.43 14.53
CA PRO A 172 2.42 -6.35 15.67
C PRO A 172 1.18 -6.67 16.49
N VAL A 173 0.12 -5.85 16.40
CA VAL A 173 -1.14 -6.08 17.10
C VAL A 173 -2.28 -5.95 16.10
N LEU A 174 -3.16 -6.96 16.07
CA LEU A 174 -4.32 -6.95 15.20
C LEU A 174 -5.29 -5.83 15.60
N SER A 175 -5.61 -4.96 14.64
CA SER A 175 -6.65 -3.95 14.77
C SER A 175 -7.99 -4.48 14.26
N SER A 176 -9.07 -4.20 15.00
CA SER A 176 -10.45 -4.42 14.55
C SER A 176 -11.01 -3.29 13.68
N SER A 177 -10.24 -2.22 13.47
CA SER A 177 -10.64 -1.05 12.70
C SER A 177 -9.69 -0.78 11.53
N CYS A 178 -10.21 -0.12 10.50
CA CYS A 178 -9.45 0.30 9.32
C CYS A 178 -9.24 1.81 9.36
N THR A 179 -8.04 2.28 9.00
CA THR A 179 -7.67 3.69 9.03
C THR A 179 -6.91 4.10 7.76
N VAL A 180 -6.73 5.39 7.55
CA VAL A 180 -5.75 5.90 6.59
C VAL A 180 -4.51 6.36 7.32
N PHE A 181 -3.37 6.40 6.63
CA PHE A 181 -2.18 7.03 7.16
C PHE A 181 -2.14 8.52 6.77
N PRO A 182 -1.71 9.41 7.68
CA PRO A 182 -1.34 9.15 9.07
C PRO A 182 -2.57 8.94 9.96
N ARG A 183 -2.44 8.15 11.03
CA ARG A 183 -3.49 8.01 12.06
C ARG A 183 -3.04 8.51 13.43
N SER A 184 -3.99 8.83 14.29
CA SER A 184 -3.75 9.14 15.70
C SER A 184 -3.71 7.88 16.58
N GLY A 185 -3.26 8.05 17.82
CA GLY A 185 -3.22 6.98 18.83
C GLY A 185 -1.88 6.26 18.91
N PHE A 186 -1.84 5.17 19.67
CA PHE A 186 -0.61 4.41 19.89
C PHE A 186 -0.15 3.70 18.61
N LEU A 187 1.14 3.84 18.30
CA LEU A 187 1.83 3.20 17.19
C LEU A 187 2.73 2.10 17.77
N THR A 188 2.18 0.90 17.93
CA THR A 188 2.89 -0.23 18.54
C THR A 188 4.06 -0.65 17.65
N GLN A 189 5.27 -0.64 18.21
CA GLN A 189 6.49 -1.01 17.48
C GLN A 189 6.62 -2.53 17.41
N ALA A 190 7.02 -3.05 16.25
CA ALA A 190 7.31 -4.46 16.09
C ALA A 190 8.71 -4.78 16.67
N GLN A 191 8.85 -5.88 17.42
CA GLN A 191 10.12 -6.25 18.03
C GLN A 191 11.25 -6.51 17.02
N GLN A 192 10.89 -7.03 15.83
CA GLN A 192 11.82 -7.32 14.74
C GLN A 192 11.70 -6.33 13.58
N GLY A 193 10.90 -5.27 13.73
CA GLY A 193 10.64 -4.27 12.67
C GLY A 193 9.75 -4.75 11.53
N ASP A 194 9.17 -5.95 11.64
CA ASP A 194 8.23 -6.53 10.70
C ASP A 194 6.80 -6.08 10.97
N TYR A 195 6.16 -5.47 9.97
CA TYR A 195 4.78 -5.02 10.04
C TYR A 195 3.96 -5.64 8.92
N ALA A 196 2.67 -5.81 9.18
CA ALA A 196 1.72 -6.28 8.17
C ALA A 196 0.41 -5.49 8.27
N TRP A 197 -0.10 -5.10 7.10
CA TRP A 197 -1.39 -4.44 6.97
C TRP A 197 -2.21 -5.10 5.87
N ALA A 198 -3.52 -5.22 6.09
CA ALA A 198 -4.48 -5.52 5.02
C ALA A 198 -4.96 -4.21 4.38
N LEU A 199 -4.87 -4.11 3.06
CA LEU A 199 -5.37 -2.99 2.28
C LEU A 199 -6.79 -3.27 1.80
N TRP A 200 -7.75 -2.53 2.31
CA TRP A 200 -9.15 -2.57 1.90
C TRP A 200 -9.40 -1.50 0.84
N ARG A 201 -9.95 -1.92 -0.31
CA ARG A 201 -10.21 -1.05 -1.47
C ARG A 201 -11.72 -0.99 -1.75
N PRO A 202 -12.27 0.18 -2.09
CA PRO A 202 -13.69 0.31 -2.39
C PRO A 202 -13.98 -0.07 -3.85
N TYR A 203 -14.86 -1.05 -4.03
CA TYR A 203 -15.40 -1.44 -5.33
C TYR A 203 -16.89 -1.16 -5.32
N ALA A 204 -17.41 -0.61 -6.43
CA ALA A 204 -18.83 -0.43 -6.63
C ALA A 204 -19.30 -1.26 -7.82
N CYS A 205 -20.48 -1.84 -7.71
CA CYS A 205 -21.07 -2.69 -8.74
C CYS A 205 -22.57 -2.76 -8.55
N CYS A 206 -23.29 -3.11 -9.62
CA CYS A 206 -24.71 -3.38 -9.56
C CYS A 206 -25.05 -4.74 -10.15
N GLU A 207 -26.11 -5.36 -9.64
CA GLU A 207 -26.65 -6.59 -10.20
C GLU A 207 -27.07 -6.37 -11.66
N ARG A 208 -26.71 -7.31 -12.53
CA ARG A 208 -27.07 -7.25 -13.95
C ARG A 208 -28.56 -7.57 -14.11
N ARG A 209 -29.39 -6.53 -14.30
CA ARG A 209 -30.84 -6.65 -14.54
C ARG A 209 -31.26 -6.67 -16.02
N GLY A 210 -30.30 -6.63 -16.96
CA GLY A 210 -30.56 -6.59 -18.39
C GLY A 210 -29.34 -6.83 -19.27
N GLN A 211 -29.50 -6.69 -20.59
CA GLN A 211 -28.41 -6.88 -21.54
C GLN A 211 -27.51 -5.64 -21.67
N VAL A 212 -28.12 -4.45 -21.63
CA VAL A 212 -27.46 -3.13 -21.78
C VAL A 212 -27.60 -2.36 -20.48
N PHE A 213 -26.52 -1.72 -20.03
CA PHE A 213 -26.58 -0.82 -18.89
C PHE A 213 -27.17 0.53 -19.31
N LEU A 214 -28.28 0.90 -18.68
CA LEU A 214 -28.96 2.17 -18.95
C LEU A 214 -28.63 3.24 -17.90
N GLY A 215 -28.24 2.84 -16.69
CA GLY A 215 -27.88 3.73 -15.60
C GLY A 215 -27.95 3.05 -14.23
N SER A 216 -27.43 3.75 -13.22
CA SER A 216 -27.53 3.39 -11.81
C SER A 216 -27.91 4.63 -10.99
N VAL A 217 -28.55 4.39 -9.84
CA VAL A 217 -28.81 5.43 -8.83
C VAL A 217 -28.11 4.99 -7.57
N ASP A 218 -27.23 5.85 -7.07
CA ASP A 218 -26.52 5.62 -5.81
C ASP A 218 -27.23 6.42 -4.72
N PHE A 219 -27.70 5.73 -3.69
CA PHE A 219 -28.34 6.36 -2.53
C PHE A 219 -27.26 6.48 -1.45
N LEU A 220 -26.49 7.57 -1.52
CA LEU A 220 -25.52 7.94 -0.49
C LEU A 220 -26.20 8.21 0.86
#